data_AF-A0A1M4PPG0-F1
#
_entry.id   AF-A0A1M4PPG0-F1
#
_cell.length_a   1.000
_cell.length_b   1.000
_cell.length_c   1.000
_cell.angle_alpha   90.00
_cell.angle_beta   90.00
_cell.angle_gamma   90.00
#
_symmetry.space_group_name_H-M   'P 1'
#
loop_
_entity.id
_entity.type
_entity.pdbx_description
1 polymer ?
#
loop_
_entity_poly.entity_id
_entity_poly.type
_entity_poly.pdbx_seq_one_letter_code
_entity_poly.pdbx_strand_id
1 'polypeptide(L)'
;MKKQFEGYLIDCGYKQRTPSGNPSTVYDYIKRIDKICEWENISWEQLADNIHIILPQYDIGGIKEDLGKKSHNAVINALRRFSDYVINNL
;
A
#
# COMPACT_ATOMS: atom_id res chain seq x y z
N MET A 1 9.31 -2.20 9.03
CA MET A 1 8.12 -1.53 8.45
C MET A 1 6.89 -2.43 8.24
N LYS A 2 6.98 -3.56 7.52
CA LYS A 2 5.80 -4.38 7.14
C LYS A 2 4.84 -4.74 8.29
N LYS A 3 5.36 -5.29 9.40
CA LYS A 3 4.55 -5.67 10.57
C LYS A 3 3.85 -4.47 11.23
N GLN A 4 4.47 -3.30 11.21
CA GLN A 4 3.89 -2.08 11.79
C GLN A 4 2.73 -1.59 10.92
N PHE A 5 2.89 -1.60 9.60
CA PHE A 5 1.81 -1.27 8.68
C PHE A 5 0.67 -2.30 8.75
N GLU A 6 0.98 -3.59 8.90
CA GLU A 6 -0.03 -4.63 9.14
C GLU A 6 -0.88 -4.33 10.39
N GLY A 7 -0.22 -3.99 11.51
CA GLY A 7 -0.89 -3.57 12.74
C GLY A 7 -1.78 -2.34 12.52
N TYR A 8 -1.24 -1.30 11.87
CA TYR A 8 -2.01 -0.10 11.53
C TYR A 8 -3.26 -0.40 10.70
N LEU A 9 -3.18 -1.30 9.72
CA LEU A 9 -4.36 -1.69 8.93
C LEU A 9 -5.41 -2.38 9.79
N ILE A 10 -5.00 -3.23 10.74
CA ILE A 10 -5.91 -3.89 11.67
C ILE A 10 -6.58 -2.85 12.59
N ASP A 11 -5.82 -1.88 13.09
CA ASP A 11 -6.33 -0.79 13.93
C ASP A 11 -7.32 0.12 13.17
N CYS A 12 -7.11 0.26 11.85
CA CYS A 12 -8.06 0.90 10.93
C CYS A 12 -9.30 0.05 10.59
N GLY A 13 -9.44 -1.15 11.17
CA GLY A 13 -10.59 -2.04 10.99
C GLY A 13 -10.54 -2.89 9.73
N TYR A 14 -9.42 -2.94 9.00
CA TYR A 14 -9.29 -3.83 7.86
C TYR A 14 -9.21 -5.29 8.30
N LYS A 15 -9.88 -6.16 7.54
CA LYS A 15 -9.95 -7.59 7.88
C LYS A 15 -8.70 -8.33 7.40
N GLN A 16 -8.17 -9.20 8.26
CA GLN A 16 -7.14 -10.16 7.88
C GLN A 16 -7.71 -11.33 7.07
N ARG A 17 -8.94 -11.76 7.39
CA ARG A 17 -9.63 -12.87 6.74
C ARG A 17 -11.08 -12.53 6.37
N THR A 18 -11.57 -13.14 5.31
CA THR A 18 -13.00 -13.15 4.93
C THR A 18 -13.78 -14.05 5.90
N PRO A 19 -15.14 -13.98 5.92
CA PRO A 19 -15.95 -14.94 6.69
C PRO A 19 -15.69 -16.41 6.34
N SER A 20 -15.27 -16.69 5.11
CA SER A 20 -14.89 -18.02 4.62
C SER A 20 -13.44 -18.42 4.93
N GLY A 21 -12.68 -17.58 5.66
CA GLY A 21 -11.31 -17.88 6.10
C GLY A 21 -10.19 -17.51 5.12
N ASN A 22 -10.52 -16.97 3.94
CA ASN A 22 -9.52 -16.55 2.93
C ASN A 22 -8.83 -15.25 3.36
N PRO A 23 -7.57 -15.00 2.94
CA PRO A 23 -6.92 -13.70 3.17
C PRO A 23 -7.76 -12.54 2.62
N SER A 24 -7.81 -11.44 3.36
CA SER A 24 -8.62 -10.26 3.03
C SER A 24 -7.74 -9.00 2.91
N THR A 25 -8.29 -7.82 3.16
CA THR A 25 -7.70 -6.53 2.80
C THR A 25 -6.33 -6.28 3.41
N VAL A 26 -6.10 -6.70 4.66
CA VAL A 26 -4.76 -6.55 5.29
C VAL A 26 -3.71 -7.26 4.45
N TYR A 27 -3.94 -8.53 4.11
CA TYR A 27 -3.02 -9.32 3.30
C TYR A 27 -2.85 -8.74 1.89
N ASP A 28 -3.95 -8.34 1.24
CA ASP A 28 -3.89 -7.76 -0.11
C ASP A 28 -3.01 -6.49 -0.11
N TYR A 29 -3.23 -5.56 0.82
CA TYR A 29 -2.49 -4.31 0.87
C TYR A 29 -1.00 -4.54 1.12
N ILE A 30 -0.63 -5.47 2.02
CA ILE A 30 0.77 -5.86 2.22
C ILE A 30 1.40 -6.34 0.90
N LYS A 31 0.69 -7.18 0.14
CA LYS A 31 1.17 -7.68 -1.16
C LYS A 31 1.27 -6.59 -2.22
N ARG A 32 0.40 -5.58 -2.21
CA ARG A 32 0.50 -4.44 -3.13
C ARG A 32 1.71 -3.57 -2.82
N ILE A 33 1.99 -3.30 -1.55
CA ILE A 33 3.19 -2.54 -1.17
C ILE A 33 4.46 -3.31 -1.52
N ASP A 34 4.49 -4.63 -1.31
CA ASP A 34 5.60 -5.48 -1.80
C ASP A 34 5.81 -5.31 -3.32
N LYS A 35 4.72 -5.30 -4.09
CA LYS A 35 4.79 -5.19 -5.54
C LYS A 35 5.24 -3.81 -6.02
N ILE A 36 4.86 -2.75 -5.32
CA ILE A 36 5.36 -1.39 -5.60
C ILE A 36 6.85 -1.31 -5.30
N CYS A 37 7.30 -1.83 -4.15
CA CYS A 37 8.73 -1.91 -3.82
C CYS A 37 9.52 -2.68 -4.89
N GLU A 38 8.97 -3.78 -5.41
CA GLU A 38 9.56 -4.55 -6.51
C GLU A 38 9.66 -3.72 -7.82
N TRP A 39 8.59 -3.00 -8.19
CA TRP A 39 8.56 -2.19 -9.42
C TRP A 39 9.49 -0.97 -9.35
N GLU A 40 9.59 -0.35 -8.19
CA GLU A 40 10.46 0.80 -7.94
C GLU A 40 11.91 0.38 -7.64
N ASN A 41 12.14 -0.92 -7.38
CA ASN A 41 13.42 -1.47 -6.94
C ASN A 41 13.97 -0.78 -5.67
N ILE A 42 13.10 -0.66 -4.66
CA ILE A 42 13.41 -0.02 -3.36
C ILE A 42 12.90 -0.87 -2.20
N SER A 43 13.40 -0.60 -0.99
CA SER A 43 12.83 -1.17 0.24
C SER A 43 11.54 -0.46 0.66
N TRP A 44 10.83 -1.04 1.64
CA TRP A 44 9.67 -0.39 2.25
C TRP A 44 10.05 0.92 2.94
N GLU A 45 11.21 0.94 3.61
CA GLU A 45 11.74 2.13 4.28
C GLU A 45 12.02 3.24 3.27
N GLN A 46 12.66 2.93 2.14
CA GLN A 46 12.87 3.88 1.05
C GLN A 46 11.56 4.34 0.40
N LEU A 47 10.55 3.47 0.31
CA LEU A 47 9.22 3.86 -0.16
C LEU A 47 8.56 4.86 0.82
N ALA A 48 8.70 4.66 2.12
CA ALA A 48 8.19 5.60 3.13
C ALA A 48 8.89 6.95 3.05
N ASP A 49 10.23 6.97 2.99
CA ASP A 49 11.02 8.20 2.88
C ASP A 49 10.65 9.03 1.64
N ASN A 50 10.25 8.36 0.55
CA ASN A 50 9.93 8.98 -0.73
C ASN A 50 8.42 9.00 -1.04
N ILE A 51 7.55 8.75 -0.05
CA ILE A 51 6.12 8.51 -0.31
C ILE A 51 5.43 9.69 -1.00
N HIS A 52 5.81 10.92 -0.64
CA HIS A 52 5.30 12.17 -1.22
C HIS A 52 5.70 12.37 -2.69
N ILE A 53 6.77 11.71 -3.14
CA ILE A 53 7.23 11.71 -4.55
C ILE A 53 6.61 10.55 -5.32
N ILE A 54 6.50 9.37 -4.70
CA ILE A 54 6.06 8.14 -5.37
C ILE A 54 4.53 8.10 -5.52
N LEU A 55 3.78 8.45 -4.48
CA LEU A 55 2.30 8.37 -4.51
C LEU A 55 1.69 9.14 -5.71
N PRO A 56 2.06 10.42 -5.98
CA PRO A 56 1.51 11.16 -7.12
C PRO A 56 1.81 10.51 -8.49
N GLN A 57 2.87 9.71 -8.61
CA GLN A 57 3.17 9.02 -9.86
C GLN A 57 2.17 7.90 -10.16
N TYR A 58 1.64 7.24 -9.14
CA TYR A 58 0.66 6.16 -9.28
C TYR A 58 -0.79 6.64 -9.29
N ASP A 59 -1.04 7.90 -8.92
CA ASP A 59 -2.36 8.50 -8.88
C ASP A 59 -2.82 8.99 -10.28
N ILE A 60 -4.04 9.52 -10.36
CA ILE A 60 -4.66 10.06 -11.58
C ILE A 60 -3.76 11.18 -12.16
N GLY A 61 -3.39 11.05 -13.43
CA GLY A 61 -2.48 11.97 -14.12
C GLY A 61 -0.99 11.68 -13.88
N GLY A 62 -0.66 10.69 -13.05
CA GLY A 62 0.71 10.28 -12.77
C GLY A 62 1.30 9.40 -13.88
N ILE A 63 2.62 9.43 -14.03
CA ILE A 63 3.35 8.65 -15.06
C ILE A 63 3.22 7.12 -14.90
N LYS A 64 2.75 6.64 -13.75
CA LYS A 64 2.53 5.23 -13.38
C LYS A 64 1.05 4.97 -13.04
N GLU A 65 0.13 5.83 -13.47
CA GLU A 65 -1.32 5.69 -13.25
C GLU A 65 -1.84 4.30 -13.67
N ASP A 66 -1.35 3.76 -14.79
CA ASP A 66 -1.73 2.42 -15.27
C ASP A 66 -1.34 1.30 -14.28
N LEU A 67 -0.23 1.45 -13.56
CA LEU A 67 0.14 0.53 -12.48
C LEU A 67 -0.77 0.74 -11.27
N GLY A 68 -1.09 1.99 -10.93
CA GLY A 68 -2.00 2.35 -9.84
C GLY A 68 -3.41 1.79 -10.02
N LYS A 69 -3.92 1.77 -11.26
CA LYS A 69 -5.25 1.27 -11.62
C LYS A 69 -5.40 -0.26 -11.59
N LYS A 70 -4.29 -1.01 -11.53
CA LYS A 70 -4.33 -2.48 -11.56
C LYS A 70 -5.22 -3.05 -10.46
N SER A 71 -5.93 -4.13 -10.81
CA SER A 71 -6.87 -4.83 -9.92
C SER A 71 -7.92 -3.88 -9.32
N HIS A 72 -8.58 -3.09 -10.16
CA HIS A 72 -9.62 -2.12 -9.75
C HIS A 72 -9.12 -1.11 -8.70
N ASN A 73 -8.01 -0.43 -9.00
CA ASN A 73 -7.37 0.56 -8.13
C ASN A 73 -6.83 0.01 -6.80
N ALA A 74 -6.72 -1.32 -6.63
CA ALA A 74 -6.20 -1.91 -5.40
C ALA A 74 -4.77 -1.46 -5.09
N VAL A 75 -3.94 -1.28 -6.13
CA VAL A 75 -2.55 -0.80 -5.98
C VAL A 75 -2.52 0.62 -5.41
N ILE A 76 -3.18 1.58 -6.07
CA ILE A 76 -3.19 2.97 -5.59
C ILE A 76 -3.86 3.11 -4.21
N ASN A 77 -4.90 2.33 -3.93
CA ASN A 77 -5.57 2.35 -2.62
C ASN A 77 -4.66 1.84 -1.49
N ALA A 78 -3.89 0.78 -1.75
CA ALA A 78 -2.88 0.30 -0.80
C ALA A 78 -1.79 1.37 -0.58
N LEU A 79 -1.30 2.00 -1.65
CA LEU A 79 -0.27 3.03 -1.57
C LEU A 79 -0.73 4.29 -0.82
N ARG A 80 -1.96 4.76 -1.05
CA ARG A 80 -2.57 5.85 -0.27
C ARG A 80 -2.67 5.49 1.20
N ARG A 81 -3.12 4.28 1.53
CA ARG A 81 -3.22 3.86 2.92
C ARG A 81 -1.85 3.72 3.60
N PHE A 82 -0.83 3.31 2.85
CA PHE A 82 0.56 3.31 3.32
C PHE A 82 1.07 4.74 3.54
N SER A 83 0.72 5.69 2.67
CA SER A 83 1.01 7.11 2.89
C SER A 83 0.36 7.65 4.15
N ASP A 84 -0.91 7.32 4.42
CA ASP A 84 -1.56 7.72 5.67
C ASP A 84 -0.82 7.17 6.90
N TYR A 85 -0.37 5.91 6.84
CA TYR A 85 0.43 5.30 7.90
C TYR A 85 1.75 6.06 8.10
N VAL A 86 2.47 6.36 7.03
CA VAL A 86 3.75 7.08 7.13
C VAL A 86 3.55 8.47 7.73
N ILE A 87 2.51 9.21 7.33
CA ILE A 87 2.26 10.57 7.80
C ILE A 87 1.81 10.62 9.27
N ASN A 88 1.07 9.62 9.75
CA ASN A 88 0.49 9.63 11.10
C ASN A 88 1.30 8.86 12.15
N ASN A 89 2.29 8.05 11.74
CA ASN A 89 2.96 7.11 12.63
C ASN A 89 4.50 7.11 12.53
N LEU A 90 5.08 7.92 11.63
CA LEU A 90 6.53 8.13 11.49
C LEU A 90 6.85 9.63 11.49
#